data_AF-A0A948QL32-F1
#
_entry.id   AF-A0A948QL32-F1
#
_cell.length_a   1.000
_cell.length_b   1.000
_cell.length_c   1.000
_cell.angle_alpha   90.00
_cell.angle_beta   90.00
_cell.angle_gamma   90.00
#
_symmetry.space_group_name_H-M   'P 1'
#
loop_
_entity.id
_entity.type
_entity.pdbx_description
1 polymer ?
#
loop_
_entity_poly.entity_id
_entity_poly.type
_entity_poly.pdbx_seq_one_letter_code
_entity_poly.pdbx_strand_id
1 'polypeptide(L)'
;MKKYIEYSVISIVSLVAMYFLLNWTIEALVHSRDEVIVPKIQDRPLEQAINILSAAGLGMIKTGDEFNPSVPTGAVMKQDPSAGMTVRSGKMIKVTLSMGGDVVFVPDIVGQRDKSAAMVLRQRHLGVGSKNTVYSIRYDKNIVISMSPEPDTIVAKNTPVDITVSLGPPPEGIILMPNFTGMDVAEVRVWAGGKGINPEIVEKNDFPGDTVQGSVIGQEPQPDTMLTQDIPVIITVAGSATGSIAGSAGIPGEGKVFQKLPPGIHYEVPQGSKEQRVRVVLIDGDGERKIFEGLQQPGSKIDLPVQRKGKAKIRIFLNNVLIEERDL
;
A
#
# COMPACT_ATOMS: atom_id res chain seq x y z
N MET A 1 -15.56 -82.12 57.83
CA MET A 1 -16.33 -80.89 57.50
C MET A 1 -15.69 -79.61 58.03
N LYS A 2 -15.28 -79.50 59.31
CA LYS A 2 -14.65 -78.27 59.86
C LYS A 2 -13.45 -77.72 59.06
N LYS A 3 -12.49 -78.57 58.66
CA LYS A 3 -11.31 -78.13 57.89
C LYS A 3 -11.65 -77.51 56.53
N TYR A 4 -12.67 -78.01 55.83
CA TYR A 4 -13.10 -77.43 54.55
C TYR A 4 -13.73 -76.06 54.71
N ILE A 5 -14.46 -75.85 55.81
CA ILE A 5 -15.03 -74.54 56.17
C ILE A 5 -13.90 -73.56 56.49
N GLU A 6 -12.89 -73.96 57.27
CA GLU A 6 -11.72 -73.14 57.57
C GLU A 6 -10.95 -72.73 56.30
N TYR A 7 -10.69 -73.67 55.37
CA TYR A 7 -10.03 -73.34 54.10
C TYR A 7 -10.87 -72.41 53.21
N SER A 8 -12.19 -72.57 53.21
CA SER A 8 -13.08 -71.69 52.43
C SER A 8 -13.09 -70.25 52.96
N VAL A 9 -13.08 -70.08 54.29
CA VAL A 9 -13.00 -68.76 54.93
C VAL A 9 -11.66 -68.10 54.65
N ILE A 10 -10.55 -68.85 54.75
CA ILE A 10 -9.21 -68.34 54.43
C ILE A 10 -9.12 -67.92 52.95
N SER A 11 -9.68 -68.71 52.04
CA SER A 11 -9.71 -68.37 50.60
C SER A 11 -10.49 -67.08 50.33
N ILE A 12 -11.63 -66.88 50.99
CA ILE A 12 -12.44 -65.66 50.83
C ILE A 12 -11.68 -64.45 51.36
N VAL A 13 -11.07 -64.56 52.55
CA VAL A 13 -10.27 -63.48 53.14
C VAL A 13 -9.07 -63.15 52.25
N SER A 14 -8.41 -64.15 51.66
CA SER A 14 -7.30 -63.96 50.73
C SER A 14 -7.74 -63.26 49.43
N LEU A 15 -8.90 -63.62 48.87
CA LEU A 15 -9.44 -62.97 47.68
C LEU A 15 -9.85 -61.51 47.95
N VAL A 16 -10.44 -61.24 49.12
CA VAL A 16 -10.78 -59.88 49.54
C VAL A 16 -9.50 -59.06 49.76
N ALA A 17 -8.51 -59.61 50.45
CA ALA A 17 -7.22 -58.96 50.64
C ALA A 17 -6.54 -58.69 49.29
N MET A 18 -6.53 -59.66 48.37
CA MET A 18 -6.02 -59.51 47.01
C MET A 18 -6.74 -58.41 46.25
N TYR A 19 -8.07 -58.32 46.35
CA TYR A 19 -8.85 -57.25 45.73
C TYR A 19 -8.46 -55.87 46.27
N PHE A 20 -8.36 -55.72 47.59
CA PHE A 20 -7.91 -54.46 48.20
C PHE A 20 -6.47 -54.11 47.83
N LEU A 21 -5.58 -55.10 47.77
CA LEU A 21 -4.17 -54.92 47.42
C LEU A 21 -4.02 -54.56 45.93
N LEU A 22 -4.81 -55.18 45.06
CA LEU A 22 -4.88 -54.83 43.63
C LEU A 22 -5.43 -53.41 43.45
N ASN A 23 -6.48 -53.05 44.17
CA ASN A 23 -7.05 -51.70 44.09
C ASN A 23 -6.06 -50.64 44.61
N TRP A 24 -5.41 -50.91 45.75
CA TRP A 24 -4.41 -50.03 46.34
C TRP A 24 -3.17 -49.86 45.44
N THR A 25 -2.70 -50.94 44.80
CA THR A 25 -1.55 -50.89 43.89
C THR A 25 -1.87 -50.15 42.60
N ILE A 26 -3.05 -50.35 42.01
CA ILE A 26 -3.48 -49.59 40.83
C ILE A 26 -3.65 -48.11 41.17
N GLU A 27 -4.24 -47.78 42.32
CA GLU A 27 -4.41 -46.41 42.77
C GLU A 27 -3.06 -45.72 43.01
N ALA A 28 -2.10 -46.40 43.65
CA ALA A 28 -0.74 -45.89 43.82
C ALA A 28 -0.01 -45.69 42.48
N LEU A 29 -0.15 -46.63 41.53
CA LEU A 29 0.47 -46.55 40.21
C LEU A 29 -0.10 -45.41 39.34
N VAL A 30 -1.39 -45.11 39.50
CA VAL A 30 -2.07 -44.02 38.77
C VAL A 30 -1.78 -42.65 39.39
N HIS A 31 -1.54 -42.58 40.70
CA HIS A 31 -1.21 -41.34 41.41
C HIS A 31 0.29 -40.99 41.43
N SER A 32 1.18 -41.88 40.99
CA SER A 32 2.64 -41.65 41.01
C SER A 32 3.18 -40.88 39.79
N ARG A 33 2.34 -40.16 39.02
CA ARG A 33 2.83 -39.41 37.85
C ARG A 33 3.37 -38.06 38.29
N ASP A 34 4.55 -37.72 37.78
CA ASP A 34 5.18 -36.42 38.02
C ASP A 34 4.25 -35.26 37.67
N GLU A 35 4.31 -34.20 38.48
CA GLU A 35 3.59 -32.96 38.23
C GLU A 35 4.48 -31.96 37.49
N VAL A 36 3.88 -31.21 36.57
CA VAL A 36 4.56 -30.23 35.72
C VAL A 36 3.76 -28.93 35.73
N ILE A 37 4.47 -27.81 35.71
CA ILE A 37 3.88 -26.48 35.56
C ILE A 37 3.55 -26.24 34.09
N VAL A 38 2.30 -25.83 33.82
CA VAL A 38 1.86 -25.49 32.47
C VAL A 38 2.59 -24.23 31.99
N PRO A 39 3.38 -24.29 30.90
CA PRO A 39 4.07 -23.12 30.37
C PRO A 39 3.09 -22.14 29.69
N LYS A 40 3.52 -20.89 29.54
CA LYS A 40 2.77 -19.87 28.79
C LYS A 40 2.99 -20.06 27.29
N ILE A 41 1.93 -20.42 26.58
CA ILE A 41 1.93 -20.58 25.11
C ILE A 41 1.00 -19.60 24.40
N GLN A 42 0.26 -18.75 25.12
CA GLN A 42 -0.50 -17.64 24.55
C GLN A 42 0.38 -16.74 23.67
N ASP A 43 -0.17 -16.30 22.55
CA ASP A 43 0.46 -15.47 21.51
C ASP A 43 1.64 -16.14 20.78
N ARG A 44 1.87 -17.44 21.01
CA ARG A 44 2.88 -18.22 20.28
C ARG A 44 2.27 -18.86 19.04
N PRO A 45 3.02 -18.94 17.92
CA PRO A 45 2.65 -19.76 16.77
C PRO A 45 2.42 -21.22 17.20
N LEU A 46 1.52 -21.91 16.49
CA LEU A 46 1.16 -23.31 16.77
C LEU A 46 2.39 -24.23 16.94
N GLU A 47 3.36 -24.13 16.03
CA GLU A 47 4.58 -24.95 16.06
C GLU A 47 5.41 -24.69 17.32
N GLN A 48 5.59 -23.42 17.68
CA GLN A 48 6.33 -23.04 18.88
C GLN A 48 5.63 -23.50 20.15
N ALA A 49 4.29 -23.40 20.19
CA ALA A 49 3.49 -23.90 21.31
C ALA A 49 3.63 -25.42 21.49
N ILE A 50 3.63 -26.20 20.40
CA ILE A 50 3.86 -27.65 20.42
C ILE A 50 5.23 -27.96 21.03
N ASN A 51 6.27 -27.27 20.59
CA ASN A 51 7.63 -27.49 21.06
C ASN A 51 7.78 -27.20 22.56
N ILE A 52 7.20 -26.09 23.02
CA ILE A 52 7.22 -25.69 24.44
C ILE A 52 6.48 -26.72 25.31
N LEU A 53 5.29 -27.16 24.89
CA LEU A 53 4.52 -28.16 25.63
C LEU A 53 5.21 -29.52 25.65
N SER A 54 5.75 -29.96 24.51
CA SER A 54 6.44 -31.25 24.39
C SER A 54 7.70 -31.28 25.27
N ALA A 55 8.46 -30.19 25.33
CA ALA A 55 9.62 -30.05 26.21
C ALA A 55 9.24 -30.12 27.70
N ALA A 56 8.03 -29.70 28.06
CA ALA A 56 7.47 -29.83 29.40
C ALA A 56 6.81 -31.22 29.64
N GLY A 57 6.82 -32.15 28.67
CA GLY A 57 6.13 -33.43 28.81
C GLY A 57 4.60 -33.30 28.81
N LEU A 58 4.06 -32.24 28.21
CA LEU A 58 2.63 -31.98 28.06
C LEU A 58 2.21 -32.18 26.60
N GLY A 59 0.96 -32.62 26.40
CA GLY A 59 0.36 -32.72 25.07
C GLY A 59 -0.49 -31.50 24.73
N MET A 60 -0.87 -31.36 23.46
CA MET A 60 -1.71 -30.26 22.99
C MET A 60 -2.89 -30.79 22.16
N ILE A 61 -4.08 -30.23 22.38
CA ILE A 61 -5.27 -30.52 21.58
C ILE A 61 -5.95 -29.22 21.16
N LYS A 62 -6.20 -29.06 19.86
CA LYS A 62 -6.96 -27.93 19.33
C LYS A 62 -8.46 -28.15 19.62
N THR A 63 -9.09 -27.19 20.28
CA THR A 63 -10.52 -27.24 20.63
C THR A 63 -11.40 -26.31 19.81
N GLY A 64 -10.81 -25.35 19.09
CA GLY A 64 -11.56 -24.44 18.23
C GLY A 64 -10.71 -23.33 17.63
N ASP A 65 -11.41 -22.45 16.94
CA ASP A 65 -10.90 -21.26 16.28
C ASP A 65 -11.78 -20.07 16.68
N GLU A 66 -11.18 -18.92 16.99
CA GLU A 66 -11.91 -17.66 17.24
C GLU A 66 -11.22 -16.49 16.53
N PHE A 67 -12.00 -15.48 16.14
CA PHE A 67 -11.47 -14.26 15.53
C PHE A 67 -10.96 -13.29 16.59
N ASN A 68 -9.72 -12.83 16.43
CA ASN A 68 -9.14 -11.81 17.28
C ASN A 68 -8.14 -10.96 16.48
N PRO A 69 -8.41 -9.65 16.26
CA PRO A 69 -7.52 -8.77 15.50
C PRO A 69 -6.19 -8.49 16.20
N SER A 70 -6.09 -8.69 17.52
CA SER A 70 -4.86 -8.47 18.28
C SER A 70 -3.91 -9.67 18.24
N VAL A 71 -4.38 -10.85 17.80
CA VAL A 71 -3.59 -12.09 17.79
C VAL A 71 -3.46 -12.58 16.35
N PRO A 72 -2.23 -12.75 15.80
CA PRO A 72 -2.04 -13.22 14.44
C PRO A 72 -2.72 -14.57 14.16
N THR A 73 -3.17 -14.76 12.92
CA THR A 73 -3.75 -16.03 12.48
C THR A 73 -2.81 -17.19 12.75
N GLY A 74 -3.33 -18.27 13.34
CA GLY A 74 -2.57 -19.48 13.67
C GLY A 74 -1.79 -19.43 14.98
N ALA A 75 -1.81 -18.31 15.71
CA ALA A 75 -1.26 -18.24 17.06
C ALA A 75 -2.27 -18.74 18.11
N VAL A 76 -1.76 -19.24 19.24
CA VAL A 76 -2.59 -19.71 20.36
C VAL A 76 -3.19 -18.50 21.07
N MET A 77 -4.52 -18.39 21.02
CA MET A 77 -5.25 -17.29 21.62
C MET A 77 -5.71 -17.61 23.04
N LYS A 78 -6.19 -18.84 23.28
CA LYS A 78 -6.56 -19.32 24.62
C LYS A 78 -5.89 -20.67 24.86
N GLN A 79 -5.50 -20.89 26.12
CA GLN A 79 -5.03 -22.17 26.61
C GLN A 79 -5.82 -22.55 27.87
N ASP A 80 -6.13 -23.83 28.01
CA ASP A 80 -6.74 -24.42 29.21
C ASP A 80 -6.09 -25.78 29.50
N PRO A 81 -5.48 -25.99 30.68
CA PRO A 81 -5.33 -25.07 31.81
C PRO A 81 -4.46 -23.83 31.56
N SER A 82 -4.69 -22.78 32.36
CA SER A 82 -3.93 -21.53 32.34
C SER A 82 -2.45 -21.74 32.68
N ALA A 83 -1.60 -20.85 32.16
CA ALA A 83 -0.16 -20.87 32.45
C ALA A 83 0.10 -20.74 33.96
N GLY A 84 1.12 -21.45 34.45
CA GLY A 84 1.48 -21.49 35.87
C GLY A 84 0.70 -22.51 36.71
N MET A 85 -0.38 -23.11 36.17
CA MET A 85 -1.09 -24.19 36.85
C MET A 85 -0.23 -25.45 36.91
N THR A 86 -0.30 -26.18 38.02
CA THR A 86 0.33 -27.50 38.15
C THR A 86 -0.62 -28.58 37.62
N VAL A 87 -0.14 -29.41 36.70
CA VAL A 87 -0.89 -30.52 36.12
C VAL A 87 -0.04 -31.78 36.11
N ARG A 88 -0.68 -32.94 35.99
CA ARG A 88 0.05 -34.21 35.82
C ARG A 88 0.75 -34.24 34.47
N SER A 89 1.95 -34.84 34.43
CA SER A 89 2.69 -35.09 33.20
C SER A 89 1.85 -35.88 32.19
N GLY A 90 1.98 -35.53 30.91
CA GLY A 90 1.18 -36.05 29.81
C GLY A 90 -0.23 -35.47 29.70
N LYS A 91 -0.61 -34.47 30.51
CA LYS A 91 -1.90 -33.78 30.37
C LYS A 91 -1.99 -33.09 29.01
N MET A 92 -3.15 -33.21 28.35
CA MET A 92 -3.47 -32.49 27.13
C MET A 92 -3.93 -31.07 27.47
N ILE A 93 -3.22 -30.07 26.96
CA ILE A 93 -3.59 -28.66 27.04
C ILE A 93 -4.49 -28.33 25.85
N LYS A 94 -5.70 -27.86 26.14
CA LYS A 94 -6.67 -27.41 25.14
C LYS A 94 -6.28 -26.03 24.66
N VAL A 95 -6.25 -25.85 23.34
CA VAL A 95 -5.92 -24.56 22.72
C VAL A 95 -6.98 -24.14 21.73
N THR A 96 -7.32 -22.84 21.76
CA THR A 96 -8.10 -22.17 20.72
C THR A 96 -7.16 -21.29 19.92
N LEU A 97 -7.15 -21.45 18.60
CA LEU A 97 -6.29 -20.68 17.72
C LEU A 97 -6.98 -19.40 17.27
N SER A 98 -6.20 -18.34 17.05
CA SER A 98 -6.71 -17.12 16.43
C SER A 98 -6.86 -17.34 14.94
N MET A 99 -8.00 -16.90 14.38
CA MET A 99 -8.18 -16.73 12.94
C MET A 99 -7.66 -15.37 12.44
N GLY A 100 -7.15 -14.52 13.33
CA GLY A 100 -6.84 -13.12 13.05
C GLY A 100 -8.08 -12.24 13.18
N GLY A 101 -7.98 -10.97 12.76
CA GLY A 101 -9.13 -10.09 12.67
C GLY A 101 -10.04 -10.48 11.50
N ASP A 102 -11.35 -10.29 11.67
CA ASP A 102 -12.28 -10.29 10.54
C ASP A 102 -11.87 -9.16 9.58
N VAL A 103 -11.36 -9.51 8.40
CA VAL A 103 -10.92 -8.54 7.40
C VAL A 103 -11.95 -8.33 6.31
N VAL A 104 -11.97 -7.14 5.73
CA VAL A 104 -12.79 -6.72 4.59
C VAL A 104 -11.96 -5.92 3.61
N PHE A 105 -12.39 -5.88 2.35
CA PHE A 105 -11.79 -5.01 1.33
C PHE A 105 -12.40 -3.61 1.38
N VAL A 106 -11.54 -2.60 1.27
CA VAL A 106 -11.97 -1.21 1.15
C VAL A 106 -12.50 -0.98 -0.27
N PRO A 107 -13.79 -0.61 -0.45
CA PRO A 107 -14.34 -0.36 -1.77
C PRO A 107 -13.87 0.98 -2.34
N ASP A 108 -13.74 1.07 -3.67
CA ASP A 108 -13.55 2.36 -4.34
C ASP A 108 -14.84 3.20 -4.30
N ILE A 109 -14.76 4.33 -3.59
CA ILE A 109 -15.84 5.31 -3.45
C ILE A 109 -15.47 6.69 -4.04
N VAL A 110 -14.31 6.82 -4.67
CA VAL A 110 -13.89 8.08 -5.32
C VAL A 110 -14.82 8.38 -6.49
N GLY A 111 -15.20 9.65 -6.63
CA GLY A 111 -16.17 10.09 -7.64
C GLY A 111 -17.64 9.82 -7.29
N GLN A 112 -17.93 9.13 -6.17
CA GLN A 112 -19.30 8.95 -5.71
C GLN A 112 -19.78 10.15 -4.87
N ARG A 113 -21.10 10.30 -4.76
CA ARG A 113 -21.71 11.27 -3.82
C ARG A 113 -21.49 10.84 -2.38
N ASP A 114 -21.23 11.81 -1.49
CA ASP A 114 -20.93 11.59 -0.07
C ASP A 114 -21.95 10.66 0.65
N LYS A 115 -23.25 10.85 0.41
CA LYS A 115 -24.31 9.99 0.97
C LYS A 115 -24.26 8.56 0.44
N SER A 116 -23.96 8.39 -0.85
CA SER A 116 -23.84 7.07 -1.48
C SER A 116 -22.61 6.33 -0.95
N ALA A 117 -21.47 7.01 -0.90
CA ALA A 117 -20.23 6.49 -0.35
C ALA A 117 -20.43 6.00 1.10
N ALA A 118 -21.09 6.78 1.95
CA ALA A 118 -21.37 6.39 3.33
C ALA A 118 -22.25 5.13 3.44
N MET A 119 -23.16 4.88 2.49
CA MET A 119 -23.96 3.64 2.46
C MET A 119 -23.12 2.43 2.03
N VAL A 120 -22.28 2.60 1.00
CA VAL A 120 -21.37 1.55 0.51
C VAL A 120 -20.40 1.11 1.60
N LEU A 121 -19.80 2.05 2.34
CA LEU A 121 -18.91 1.75 3.46
C LEU A 121 -19.61 0.90 4.54
N ARG A 122 -20.81 1.31 4.97
CA ARG A 122 -21.58 0.54 5.98
C ARG A 122 -21.96 -0.85 5.49
N GLN A 123 -22.32 -1.00 4.22
CA GLN A 123 -22.64 -2.30 3.61
C GLN A 123 -21.43 -3.24 3.59
N ARG A 124 -20.22 -2.69 3.50
CA ARG A 124 -18.96 -3.43 3.57
C ARG A 124 -18.41 -3.60 4.99
N HIS A 125 -19.22 -3.31 6.00
CA HIS A 125 -18.81 -3.35 7.41
C HIS A 125 -17.62 -2.45 7.72
N LEU A 126 -17.53 -1.29 7.06
CA LEU A 126 -16.54 -0.25 7.32
C LEU A 126 -17.20 0.94 8.02
N GLY A 127 -16.39 1.65 8.81
CA GLY A 127 -16.80 2.89 9.48
C GLY A 127 -16.69 4.10 8.55
N VAL A 128 -17.52 5.11 8.77
CA VAL A 128 -17.30 6.45 8.19
C VAL A 128 -16.39 7.21 9.16
N GLY A 129 -15.20 7.57 8.69
CA GLY A 129 -14.21 8.30 9.46
C GLY A 129 -14.43 9.81 9.43
N SER A 130 -13.34 10.56 9.46
CA SER A 130 -13.33 12.01 9.32
C SER A 130 -13.76 12.44 7.91
N LYS A 131 -14.47 13.56 7.85
CA LYS A 131 -14.93 14.17 6.59
C LYS A 131 -14.28 15.54 6.45
N ASN A 132 -13.36 15.64 5.48
CA ASN A 132 -12.76 16.90 5.07
C ASN A 132 -13.49 17.45 3.84
N THR A 133 -13.41 18.76 3.65
CA THR A 133 -14.04 19.44 2.51
C THR A 133 -13.09 20.41 1.85
N VAL A 134 -13.01 20.39 0.53
CA VAL A 134 -12.15 21.28 -0.27
C VAL A 134 -12.90 21.79 -1.50
N TYR A 135 -12.56 22.98 -1.99
CA TYR A 135 -13.07 23.44 -3.29
C TYR A 135 -12.42 22.64 -4.42
N SER A 136 -13.15 22.42 -5.50
CA SER A 136 -12.65 21.74 -6.69
C SER A 136 -13.31 22.28 -7.94
N ILE A 137 -12.50 22.55 -8.96
CA ILE A 137 -12.98 22.86 -10.32
C ILE A 137 -13.21 21.60 -11.16
N ARG A 138 -12.70 20.44 -10.71
CA ARG A 138 -12.81 19.15 -11.41
C ARG A 138 -14.04 18.35 -10.96
N TYR A 139 -14.42 18.46 -9.69
CA TYR A 139 -15.50 17.67 -9.10
C TYR A 139 -16.66 18.55 -8.62
N ASP A 140 -17.88 18.16 -8.96
CA ASP A 140 -19.11 18.80 -8.48
C ASP A 140 -19.22 18.75 -6.95
N LYS A 141 -20.02 19.65 -6.39
CA LYS A 141 -20.31 19.69 -4.96
C LYS A 141 -20.86 18.36 -4.43
N ASN A 142 -20.38 17.95 -3.27
CA ASN A 142 -20.70 16.71 -2.56
C ASN A 142 -20.14 15.41 -3.17
N ILE A 143 -19.17 15.49 -4.08
CA ILE A 143 -18.45 14.34 -4.62
C ILE A 143 -17.21 14.02 -3.79
N VAL A 144 -16.96 12.74 -3.50
CA VAL A 144 -15.74 12.28 -2.83
C VAL A 144 -14.56 12.42 -3.80
N ILE A 145 -13.55 13.19 -3.39
CA ILE A 145 -12.32 13.48 -4.15
C ILE A 145 -11.21 12.48 -3.78
N SER A 146 -11.11 12.14 -2.50
CA SER A 146 -10.12 11.20 -1.99
C SER A 146 -10.64 10.47 -0.76
N MET A 147 -10.01 9.34 -0.47
CA MET A 147 -10.31 8.51 0.68
C MET A 147 -9.02 7.92 1.26
N SER A 148 -9.07 7.56 2.54
CA SER A 148 -8.02 6.81 3.22
C SER A 148 -8.66 5.82 4.19
N PRO A 149 -8.30 4.52 4.17
CA PRO A 149 -7.26 3.87 3.34
C PRO A 149 -7.57 3.82 1.83
N GLU A 150 -6.57 3.49 1.01
CA GLU A 150 -6.73 3.37 -0.46
C GLU A 150 -7.69 2.24 -0.86
N PRO A 151 -8.29 2.31 -2.07
CA PRO A 151 -9.16 1.25 -2.57
C PRO A 151 -8.47 -0.11 -2.64
N ASP A 152 -9.25 -1.18 -2.53
CA ASP A 152 -8.81 -2.58 -2.57
C ASP A 152 -7.82 -3.00 -1.47
N THR A 153 -7.51 -2.11 -0.53
CA THR A 153 -6.74 -2.45 0.67
C THR A 153 -7.55 -3.37 1.58
N ILE A 154 -6.85 -4.26 2.28
CA ILE A 154 -7.44 -5.20 3.24
C ILE A 154 -7.32 -4.58 4.63
N VAL A 155 -8.46 -4.38 5.29
CA VAL A 155 -8.53 -3.76 6.63
C VAL A 155 -9.42 -4.59 7.54
N ALA A 156 -9.36 -4.33 8.84
CA ALA A 156 -10.28 -4.95 9.79
C ALA A 156 -11.71 -4.42 9.58
N LYS A 157 -12.71 -5.21 9.97
CA LYS A 157 -14.10 -4.72 10.08
C LYS A 157 -14.15 -3.50 11.01
N ASN A 158 -15.06 -2.59 10.69
CA ASN A 158 -15.30 -1.32 11.36
C ASN A 158 -14.13 -0.32 11.31
N THR A 159 -13.07 -0.59 10.54
CA THR A 159 -12.03 0.41 10.28
C THR A 159 -12.68 1.67 9.70
N PRO A 160 -12.42 2.86 10.27
CA PRO A 160 -12.93 4.12 9.74
C PRO A 160 -12.24 4.46 8.42
N VAL A 161 -13.03 4.87 7.43
CA VAL A 161 -12.53 5.41 6.16
C VAL A 161 -12.73 6.92 6.16
N ASP A 162 -11.63 7.65 6.17
CA ASP A 162 -11.59 9.11 6.05
C ASP A 162 -11.88 9.51 4.61
N ILE A 163 -12.68 10.56 4.40
CA ILE A 163 -13.06 11.03 3.06
C ILE A 163 -12.86 12.54 2.92
N THR A 164 -12.43 12.95 1.73
CA THR A 164 -12.41 14.36 1.32
C THR A 164 -13.50 14.59 0.29
N VAL A 165 -14.33 15.61 0.49
CA VAL A 165 -15.51 15.90 -0.33
C VAL A 165 -15.41 17.28 -0.98
N SER A 166 -15.81 17.39 -2.25
CA SER A 166 -15.83 18.65 -2.99
C SER A 166 -16.91 19.61 -2.48
N LEU A 167 -16.56 20.88 -2.31
CA LEU A 167 -17.50 21.98 -2.13
C LEU A 167 -18.01 22.55 -3.47
N GLY A 168 -17.51 22.04 -4.59
CA GLY A 168 -17.69 22.61 -5.93
C GLY A 168 -16.65 23.70 -6.22
N PRO A 169 -16.85 24.48 -7.29
CA PRO A 169 -15.97 25.60 -7.62
C PRO A 169 -15.90 26.62 -6.47
N PRO A 170 -14.75 27.28 -6.27
CA PRO A 170 -14.62 28.31 -5.25
C PRO A 170 -15.57 29.50 -5.52
N PRO A 171 -16.11 30.16 -4.48
CA PRO A 171 -16.88 31.40 -4.59
C PRO A 171 -16.19 32.48 -5.42
N GLU A 172 -16.98 33.33 -6.09
CA GLU A 172 -16.45 34.49 -6.83
C GLU A 172 -15.59 35.38 -5.93
N GLY A 173 -14.41 35.76 -6.41
CA GLY A 173 -13.40 36.51 -5.65
C GLY A 173 -12.34 35.67 -4.94
N ILE A 174 -12.51 34.34 -4.88
CA ILE A 174 -11.47 33.43 -4.37
C ILE A 174 -10.62 32.93 -5.55
N ILE A 175 -9.34 33.27 -5.53
CA ILE A 175 -8.36 32.83 -6.52
C ILE A 175 -7.57 31.68 -5.90
N LEU A 176 -7.56 30.52 -6.56
CA LEU A 176 -6.69 29.41 -6.19
C LEU A 176 -5.41 29.46 -7.01
N MET A 177 -4.29 29.08 -6.39
CA MET A 177 -2.98 29.01 -7.01
C MET A 177 -2.96 27.89 -8.08
N PRO A 178 -2.75 28.21 -9.37
CA PRO A 178 -2.63 27.19 -10.41
C PRO A 178 -1.30 26.44 -10.30
N ASN A 179 -1.18 25.33 -11.02
CA ASN A 179 0.11 24.66 -11.23
C ASN A 179 0.79 25.21 -12.50
N PHE A 180 1.89 25.93 -12.34
CA PHE A 180 2.70 26.52 -13.40
C PHE A 180 3.98 25.74 -13.71
N THR A 181 4.25 24.64 -13.00
CA THR A 181 5.49 23.86 -13.18
C THR A 181 5.67 23.43 -14.65
N GLY A 182 6.82 23.75 -15.23
CA GLY A 182 7.14 23.46 -16.63
C GLY A 182 6.52 24.41 -17.66
N MET A 183 5.66 25.35 -17.24
CA MET A 183 5.11 26.38 -18.12
C MET A 183 6.11 27.53 -18.32
N ASP A 184 5.90 28.32 -19.36
CA ASP A 184 6.69 29.52 -19.62
C ASP A 184 6.27 30.66 -18.68
N VAL A 185 7.25 31.40 -18.15
CA VAL A 185 6.99 32.52 -17.24
C VAL A 185 6.10 33.62 -17.87
N ALA A 186 6.06 33.73 -19.20
CA ALA A 186 5.15 34.63 -19.90
C ALA A 186 3.67 34.25 -19.69
N GLU A 187 3.33 32.96 -19.65
CA GLU A 187 1.96 32.50 -19.38
C GLU A 187 1.55 32.81 -17.95
N VAL A 188 2.49 32.69 -17.00
CA VAL A 188 2.29 33.08 -15.60
C VAL A 188 2.01 34.57 -15.47
N ARG A 189 2.77 35.41 -16.20
CA ARG A 189 2.58 36.87 -16.22
C ARG A 189 1.22 37.28 -16.78
N VAL A 190 0.76 36.60 -17.83
CA VAL A 190 -0.57 36.85 -18.43
C VAL A 190 -1.68 36.50 -17.44
N TRP A 191 -1.60 35.32 -16.80
CA TRP A 191 -2.56 34.92 -15.78
C TRP A 191 -2.57 35.90 -14.61
N ALA A 192 -1.39 36.27 -14.09
CA ALA A 192 -1.26 37.14 -12.93
C ALA A 192 -1.81 38.56 -13.23
N GLY A 193 -1.52 39.11 -14.41
CA GLY A 193 -2.08 40.39 -14.86
C GLY A 193 -3.59 40.38 -14.96
N GLY A 194 -4.19 39.29 -15.44
CA GLY A 194 -5.66 39.12 -15.49
C GLY A 194 -6.32 38.99 -14.11
N LYS A 195 -5.55 38.73 -13.05
CA LYS A 195 -6.00 38.57 -11.67
C LYS A 195 -5.57 39.70 -10.74
N GLY A 196 -4.82 40.69 -11.25
CA GLY A 196 -4.28 41.79 -10.44
C GLY A 196 -3.20 41.34 -9.45
N ILE A 197 -2.56 40.20 -9.71
CA ILE A 197 -1.49 39.64 -8.89
C ILE A 197 -0.15 40.08 -9.48
N ASN A 198 0.79 40.51 -8.62
CA ASN A 198 2.15 40.85 -9.02
C ASN A 198 3.12 39.78 -8.48
N PRO A 199 3.49 38.76 -9.26
CA PRO A 199 4.35 37.68 -8.78
C PRO A 199 5.81 38.14 -8.72
N GLU A 200 6.50 37.75 -7.65
CA GLU A 200 7.95 37.85 -7.56
C GLU A 200 8.58 36.74 -8.40
N ILE A 201 9.37 37.11 -9.41
CA ILE A 201 10.07 36.16 -10.27
C ILE A 201 11.51 36.03 -9.80
N VAL A 202 11.88 34.83 -9.35
CA VAL A 202 13.24 34.51 -8.90
C VAL A 202 13.90 33.64 -9.97
N GLU A 203 14.99 34.13 -10.55
CA GLU A 203 15.81 33.31 -11.46
C GLU A 203 16.81 32.48 -10.65
N LYS A 204 16.82 31.18 -10.87
CA LYS A 204 17.86 30.29 -10.35
C LYS A 204 18.74 29.87 -11.51
N ASN A 205 20.06 29.96 -11.39
CA ASN A 205 21.05 29.60 -12.44
C ASN A 205 21.68 28.21 -12.25
N ASP A 206 21.42 27.57 -11.11
CA ASP A 206 21.96 26.26 -10.74
C ASP A 206 20.83 25.21 -10.82
N PHE A 207 20.67 24.63 -12.01
CA PHE A 207 19.67 23.63 -12.36
C PHE A 207 20.17 22.78 -13.55
N PRO A 208 19.62 21.57 -13.77
CA PRO A 208 20.10 20.67 -14.82
C PRO A 208 20.00 21.31 -16.21
N GLY A 209 21.04 21.18 -17.03
CA GLY A 209 21.21 21.89 -18.33
C GLY A 209 20.18 21.57 -19.43
N ASP A 210 19.30 20.59 -19.19
CA ASP A 210 18.18 20.24 -20.09
C ASP A 210 16.88 21.03 -19.77
N THR A 211 16.91 21.91 -18.77
CA THR A 211 15.76 22.75 -18.42
C THR A 211 15.66 23.93 -19.37
N VAL A 212 14.46 24.17 -19.91
CA VAL A 212 14.22 25.30 -20.82
C VAL A 212 14.35 26.60 -20.04
N GLN A 213 15.25 27.48 -20.48
CA GLN A 213 15.40 28.81 -19.89
C GLN A 213 14.07 29.56 -19.89
N GLY A 214 13.72 30.19 -18.76
CA GLY A 214 12.45 30.90 -18.58
C GLY A 214 11.26 30.00 -18.23
N SER A 215 11.45 28.68 -18.16
CA SER A 215 10.43 27.77 -17.62
C SER A 215 10.36 27.82 -16.09
N VAL A 216 9.16 27.65 -15.56
CA VAL A 216 8.91 27.60 -14.12
C VAL A 216 9.37 26.26 -13.58
N ILE A 217 10.30 26.31 -12.63
CA ILE A 217 10.84 25.12 -11.94
C ILE A 217 10.37 25.03 -10.49
N GLY A 218 9.77 26.08 -9.97
CA GLY A 218 9.20 26.12 -8.64
C GLY A 218 8.18 27.25 -8.51
N GLN A 219 7.22 27.06 -7.62
CA GLN A 219 6.22 28.06 -7.29
C GLN A 219 5.91 28.00 -5.79
N GLU A 220 5.60 29.16 -5.24
CA GLU A 220 5.04 29.33 -3.91
C GLU A 220 3.94 30.39 -4.00
N PRO A 221 2.71 30.16 -3.49
CA PRO A 221 2.27 28.95 -2.80
C PRO A 221 2.13 27.70 -3.69
N GLN A 222 1.91 26.55 -3.05
CA GLN A 222 1.63 25.29 -3.74
C GLN A 222 0.30 25.34 -4.52
N PRO A 223 0.13 24.51 -5.57
CA PRO A 223 -1.12 24.42 -6.29
C PRO A 223 -2.34 24.22 -5.37
N ASP A 224 -3.49 24.74 -5.80
CA ASP A 224 -4.76 24.73 -5.07
C ASP A 224 -4.78 25.52 -3.75
N THR A 225 -3.69 26.20 -3.39
CA THR A 225 -3.66 27.12 -2.25
C THR A 225 -4.54 28.33 -2.53
N MET A 226 -5.30 28.77 -1.52
CA MET A 226 -6.09 29.99 -1.60
C MET A 226 -5.19 31.22 -1.55
N LEU A 227 -5.26 32.07 -2.58
CA LEU A 227 -4.53 33.33 -2.63
C LEU A 227 -5.36 34.45 -1.98
N THR A 228 -4.78 35.06 -0.94
CA THR A 228 -5.29 36.28 -0.28
C THR A 228 -4.34 37.44 -0.55
N GLN A 229 -4.77 38.69 -0.35
CA GLN A 229 -4.01 39.90 -0.73
C GLN A 229 -2.63 40.03 -0.05
N ASP A 230 -2.41 39.29 1.04
CA ASP A 230 -1.22 39.25 1.87
C ASP A 230 -0.27 38.08 1.56
N ILE A 231 -0.67 37.13 0.72
CA ILE A 231 0.17 35.98 0.35
C ILE A 231 1.02 36.35 -0.87
N PRO A 232 2.36 36.42 -0.75
CA PRO A 232 3.23 36.67 -1.89
C PRO A 232 3.23 35.47 -2.83
N VAL A 233 3.09 35.72 -4.14
CA VAL A 233 3.26 34.70 -5.18
C VAL A 233 4.69 34.78 -5.68
N ILE A 234 5.47 33.73 -5.45
CA ILE A 234 6.86 33.61 -5.85
C ILE A 234 6.96 32.52 -6.92
N ILE A 235 7.57 32.85 -8.05
CA ILE A 235 7.78 31.94 -9.17
C ILE A 235 9.27 31.82 -9.41
N THR A 236 9.78 30.61 -9.24
CA THR A 236 11.19 30.30 -9.52
C THR A 236 11.32 29.80 -10.95
N VAL A 237 12.17 30.45 -11.73
CA VAL A 237 12.41 30.11 -13.14
C VAL A 237 13.87 29.71 -13.37
N ALA A 238 14.08 28.90 -14.40
CA ALA A 238 15.41 28.55 -14.88
C ALA A 238 16.07 29.75 -15.59
N GLY A 239 17.16 30.29 -15.03
CA GLY A 239 17.93 31.42 -15.58
C GLY A 239 18.96 31.05 -16.66
N SER A 240 19.89 31.93 -16.99
CA SER A 240 20.96 31.66 -17.98
C SER A 240 22.18 31.01 -17.33
N ALA A 241 22.60 29.84 -17.81
CA ALA A 241 23.86 29.23 -17.39
C ALA A 241 25.07 30.02 -17.94
N THR A 242 25.64 30.95 -17.16
CA THR A 242 26.97 31.52 -17.42
C THR A 242 27.99 30.90 -16.47
N GLY A 243 28.69 29.87 -16.96
CA GLY A 243 29.85 29.27 -16.30
C GLY A 243 31.08 29.33 -17.21
N SER A 244 32.14 29.98 -16.72
CA SER A 244 33.47 30.10 -17.31
C SER A 244 33.98 28.86 -18.06
N ILE A 245 34.52 29.08 -19.26
CA ILE A 245 35.53 28.18 -19.83
C ILE A 245 36.76 29.00 -20.21
N ALA A 246 37.77 28.96 -19.35
CA ALA A 246 39.13 29.30 -19.72
C ALA A 246 39.73 28.13 -20.51
N GLY A 247 40.22 28.43 -21.72
CA GLY A 247 41.24 27.66 -22.42
C GLY A 247 40.77 26.54 -23.34
N SER A 248 40.65 26.82 -24.64
CA SER A 248 41.75 26.52 -25.56
C SER A 248 41.39 26.96 -26.98
N ALA A 249 42.40 27.48 -27.65
CA ALA A 249 42.34 28.14 -28.94
C ALA A 249 41.91 27.19 -30.08
N GLY A 250 41.10 27.74 -30.99
CA GLY A 250 40.82 27.10 -32.29
C GLY A 250 39.63 27.73 -33.01
N ILE A 251 39.89 28.78 -33.79
CA ILE A 251 39.01 29.31 -34.86
C ILE A 251 39.95 29.51 -36.08
N PRO A 252 39.54 29.43 -37.38
CA PRO A 252 38.19 29.33 -37.97
C PRO A 252 38.00 28.22 -39.03
N GLY A 253 36.75 27.93 -39.38
CA GLY A 253 36.44 27.23 -40.64
C GLY A 253 34.95 27.04 -40.86
N GLU A 254 34.43 27.75 -41.85
CA GLU A 254 33.03 27.88 -42.23
C GLU A 254 32.31 26.56 -42.57
N GLY A 255 31.00 26.56 -42.33
CA GLY A 255 30.01 26.02 -43.26
C GLY A 255 30.01 24.51 -43.51
N LYS A 256 29.18 23.78 -42.75
CA LYS A 256 28.16 22.88 -43.31
C LYS A 256 27.15 22.55 -42.22
N VAL A 257 25.91 22.93 -42.50
CA VAL A 257 24.72 22.62 -41.71
C VAL A 257 24.60 21.11 -41.58
N PHE A 258 25.04 20.54 -40.45
CA PHE A 258 24.52 19.26 -40.02
C PHE A 258 23.08 19.51 -39.61
N GLN A 259 22.16 19.13 -40.50
CA GLN A 259 20.74 19.07 -40.20
C GLN A 259 20.58 18.17 -38.98
N LYS A 260 20.43 18.80 -37.81
CA LYS A 260 20.29 18.13 -36.52
C LYS A 260 19.06 17.24 -36.64
N LEU A 261 19.26 15.92 -36.69
CA LEU A 261 18.15 14.97 -36.74
C LEU A 261 17.18 15.30 -35.59
N PRO A 262 15.86 15.35 -35.84
CA PRO A 262 14.89 15.70 -34.82
C PRO A 262 14.94 14.68 -33.66
N PRO A 263 14.62 15.10 -32.43
CA PRO A 263 14.71 14.25 -31.25
C PRO A 263 13.83 13.00 -31.42
N GLY A 264 14.44 11.84 -31.24
CA GLY A 264 13.76 10.55 -31.27
C GLY A 264 12.98 10.27 -29.98
N ILE A 265 12.08 9.30 -30.03
CA ILE A 265 11.41 8.73 -28.86
C ILE A 265 12.36 7.72 -28.24
N HIS A 266 12.80 8.00 -27.01
CA HIS A 266 13.37 6.99 -26.11
C HIS A 266 12.27 6.47 -25.18
N TYR A 267 12.11 5.15 -25.11
CA TYR A 267 11.20 4.47 -24.18
C TYR A 267 11.82 3.15 -23.71
N GLU A 268 11.87 2.93 -22.39
CA GLU A 268 12.33 1.66 -21.81
C GLU A 268 11.13 0.84 -21.35
N VAL A 269 11.06 -0.42 -21.81
CA VAL A 269 9.97 -1.32 -21.47
C VAL A 269 10.06 -1.69 -19.99
N PRO A 270 8.99 -1.51 -19.18
CA PRO A 270 9.02 -1.80 -17.76
C PRO A 270 9.49 -3.23 -17.44
N GLN A 271 10.13 -3.39 -16.27
CA GLN A 271 10.61 -4.68 -15.79
C GLN A 271 9.43 -5.65 -15.50
N GLY A 272 9.60 -6.93 -15.83
CA GLY A 272 8.52 -7.93 -15.82
C GLY A 272 8.99 -9.34 -16.14
N SER A 273 8.08 -10.32 -16.08
CA SER A 273 8.41 -11.75 -16.22
C SER A 273 8.08 -12.37 -17.59
N LYS A 274 7.41 -11.62 -18.48
CA LYS A 274 7.01 -12.06 -19.83
C LYS A 274 7.15 -10.91 -20.83
N GLU A 275 7.29 -11.25 -22.11
CA GLU A 275 7.34 -10.28 -23.22
C GLU A 275 6.04 -9.48 -23.31
N GLN A 276 6.17 -8.18 -23.60
CA GLN A 276 5.06 -7.22 -23.61
C GLN A 276 4.92 -6.58 -24.98
N ARG A 277 3.69 -6.42 -25.47
CA ARG A 277 3.43 -5.80 -26.77
C ARG A 277 3.45 -4.28 -26.61
N VAL A 278 4.45 -3.63 -27.19
CA VAL A 278 4.58 -2.17 -27.21
C VAL A 278 4.08 -1.64 -28.53
N ARG A 279 3.24 -0.60 -28.51
CA ARG A 279 2.73 0.11 -29.69
C ARG A 279 2.87 1.60 -29.48
N VAL A 280 3.54 2.31 -30.39
CA VAL A 280 3.73 3.75 -30.33
C VAL A 280 3.03 4.40 -31.50
N VAL A 281 2.27 5.45 -31.21
CA VAL A 281 1.45 6.18 -32.17
C VAL A 281 1.78 7.65 -32.09
N LEU A 282 2.00 8.31 -33.22
CA LEU A 282 2.30 9.73 -33.34
C LEU A 282 1.08 10.45 -33.94
N ILE A 283 0.68 11.55 -33.33
CA ILE A 283 -0.44 12.40 -33.72
C ILE A 283 0.15 13.77 -33.97
N ASP A 284 0.35 14.16 -35.23
CA ASP A 284 0.86 15.48 -35.58
C ASP A 284 -0.12 16.22 -36.50
N GLY A 285 0.31 17.33 -37.10
CA GLY A 285 -0.55 18.12 -37.97
C GLY A 285 -1.13 17.35 -39.17
N ASP A 286 -0.54 16.20 -39.56
CA ASP A 286 -1.04 15.34 -40.63
C ASP A 286 -1.98 14.22 -40.12
N GLY A 287 -2.23 14.15 -38.80
CA GLY A 287 -3.13 13.20 -38.14
C GLY A 287 -2.43 12.11 -37.32
N GLU A 288 -3.19 11.09 -36.90
CA GLU A 288 -2.71 9.96 -36.08
C GLU A 288 -2.12 8.84 -36.95
N ARG A 289 -0.84 8.50 -36.77
CA ARG A 289 -0.16 7.38 -37.44
C ARG A 289 0.62 6.52 -36.44
N LYS A 290 0.48 5.20 -36.56
CA LYS A 290 1.24 4.23 -35.75
C LYS A 290 2.68 4.19 -36.26
N ILE A 291 3.62 4.59 -35.41
CA ILE A 291 5.05 4.65 -35.76
C ILE A 291 5.82 3.42 -35.28
N PHE A 292 5.26 2.62 -34.37
CA PHE A 292 5.87 1.36 -33.93
C PHE A 292 4.84 0.37 -33.36
N GLU A 293 5.03 -0.94 -33.57
CA GLU A 293 4.30 -2.02 -32.86
C GLU A 293 5.09 -3.35 -32.87
N GLY A 294 5.30 -3.97 -31.72
CA GLY A 294 5.99 -5.27 -31.61
C GLY A 294 6.02 -5.84 -30.19
N LEU A 295 6.38 -7.13 -30.04
CA LEU A 295 6.65 -7.74 -28.73
C LEU A 295 8.08 -7.39 -28.30
N GLN A 296 8.24 -6.98 -27.04
CA GLN A 296 9.50 -6.52 -26.48
C GLN A 296 9.76 -7.17 -25.13
N GLN A 297 11.03 -7.47 -24.87
CA GLN A 297 11.46 -8.05 -23.60
C GLN A 297 11.49 -6.97 -22.51
N PRO A 298 11.19 -7.34 -21.25
CA PRO A 298 11.30 -6.40 -20.13
C PRO A 298 12.69 -5.78 -20.02
N GLY A 299 12.77 -4.46 -19.82
CA GLY A 299 14.02 -3.69 -19.73
C GLY A 299 14.67 -3.32 -21.06
N SER A 300 14.09 -3.72 -22.20
CA SER A 300 14.59 -3.32 -23.52
C SER A 300 14.30 -1.84 -23.81
N LYS A 301 15.24 -1.18 -24.50
CA LYS A 301 15.13 0.24 -24.86
C LYS A 301 14.73 0.38 -26.32
N ILE A 302 13.77 1.25 -26.57
CA ILE A 302 13.21 1.54 -27.89
C ILE A 302 13.54 2.98 -28.23
N ASP A 303 14.38 3.14 -29.26
CA ASP A 303 14.84 4.41 -29.80
C ASP A 303 14.31 4.60 -31.22
N LEU A 304 13.36 5.50 -31.39
CA LEU A 304 12.72 5.75 -32.68
C LEU A 304 12.91 7.19 -33.12
N PRO A 305 13.65 7.46 -34.22
CA PRO A 305 13.75 8.81 -34.74
C PRO A 305 12.38 9.25 -35.28
N VAL A 306 11.87 10.40 -34.83
CA VAL A 306 10.54 10.89 -35.22
C VAL A 306 10.64 12.16 -36.02
N GLN A 307 10.20 12.09 -37.27
CA GLN A 307 9.92 13.26 -38.08
C GLN A 307 8.46 13.66 -37.88
N ARG A 308 8.28 14.88 -37.36
CA ARG A 308 6.98 15.44 -36.98
C ARG A 308 6.76 16.78 -37.65
N LYS A 309 5.50 17.09 -37.93
CA LYS A 309 5.10 18.34 -38.58
C LYS A 309 4.18 19.13 -37.65
N GLY A 310 4.66 20.27 -37.16
CA GLY A 310 3.93 21.09 -36.19
C GLY A 310 3.87 20.45 -34.80
N LYS A 311 2.87 20.83 -34.00
CA LYS A 311 2.65 20.22 -32.68
C LYS A 311 2.30 18.75 -32.88
N ALA A 312 3.01 17.88 -32.18
CA ALA A 312 2.81 16.45 -32.27
C ALA A 312 2.66 15.85 -30.88
N LYS A 313 1.96 14.73 -30.78
CA LYS A 313 1.83 13.92 -29.58
C LYS A 313 2.22 12.50 -29.91
N ILE A 314 2.84 11.81 -28.98
CA ILE A 314 3.02 10.37 -29.04
C ILE A 314 2.12 9.75 -28.00
N ARG A 315 1.64 8.56 -28.30
CA ARG A 315 0.96 7.66 -27.40
C ARG A 315 1.67 6.31 -27.44
N ILE A 316 2.18 5.87 -26.30
CA ILE A 316 2.77 4.56 -26.08
C ILE A 316 1.75 3.70 -25.36
N PHE A 317 1.48 2.54 -25.95
CA PHE A 317 0.59 1.52 -25.45
C PHE A 317 1.39 0.25 -25.12
N LEU A 318 1.09 -0.38 -23.99
CA LEU A 318 1.68 -1.65 -23.57
C LEU A 318 0.51 -2.62 -23.37
N ASN A 319 0.53 -3.73 -24.09
CA ASN A 319 -0.56 -4.72 -24.12
C ASN A 319 -1.93 -4.06 -24.42
N ASN A 320 -1.94 -3.13 -25.37
CA ASN A 320 -3.09 -2.31 -25.79
C ASN A 320 -3.61 -1.27 -24.79
N VAL A 321 -2.96 -1.09 -23.63
CA VAL A 321 -3.29 -0.05 -22.65
C VAL A 321 -2.38 1.16 -22.84
N LEU A 322 -2.95 2.36 -22.97
CA LEU A 322 -2.18 3.61 -23.04
C LEU A 322 -1.51 3.85 -21.69
N ILE A 323 -0.18 3.89 -21.67
CA ILE A 323 0.59 4.18 -20.44
C ILE A 323 1.31 5.50 -20.51
N GLU A 324 1.62 5.99 -21.70
CA GLU A 324 2.33 7.25 -21.84
C GLU A 324 1.77 7.99 -23.04
N GLU A 325 1.23 9.18 -22.82
CA GLU A 325 0.94 10.14 -23.88
C GLU A 325 1.78 11.37 -23.61
N ARG A 326 2.63 11.74 -24.57
CA ARG A 326 3.51 12.90 -24.42
C ARG A 326 3.55 13.70 -25.69
N ASP A 327 3.51 15.01 -25.54
CA ASP A 327 3.71 15.93 -26.65
C ASP A 327 5.18 15.84 -27.08
N LEU A 328 5.44 15.74 -28.38
CA LEU A 328 6.76 15.99 -28.94
C LEU A 328 6.86 17.46 -29.23
#